data_AF-C9JTV3-F1
#
_entry.id   AF-C9JTV3-F1
#
_cell.length_a   1.000
_cell.length_b   1.000
_cell.length_c   1.000
_cell.angle_alpha   90.00
_cell.angle_beta   90.00
_cell.angle_gamma   90.00
#
_symmetry.space_group_name_H-M   'P 1'
#
loop_
_entity.id
_entity.type
_entity.pdbx_description
1 polymer ?
#
loop_
_entity_poly.entity_id
_entity_poly.type
_entity_poly.pdbx_seq_one_letter_code
_entity_poly.pdbx_strand_id
1 'polypeptide(L)'
;MLPPQKKPWESMAKGLVLGALFTSFLLLVYSYAVPPLHAGLASTRTPEAAASCSPPALEPEAVIRANGSAGECQPRRNIVFLKTHKTASSTLLNILFRFGQKHRLKFAFPNG
;
A
#
# COMPACT_ATOMS: atom_id res chain seq x y z
N MET A 1 21.78 -48.04 -34.68
CA MET A 1 22.04 -46.60 -34.47
C MET A 1 21.16 -46.13 -33.32
N LEU A 2 21.72 -45.93 -32.12
CA LEU A 2 20.98 -45.39 -30.98
C LEU A 2 21.31 -43.89 -30.87
N PRO A 3 20.32 -42.98 -30.77
CA PRO A 3 20.60 -41.55 -30.72
C PRO A 3 21.30 -41.17 -29.40
N PRO A 4 22.18 -40.16 -29.40
CA PRO A 4 22.85 -39.72 -28.19
C PRO A 4 21.84 -39.09 -27.22
N GLN A 5 21.67 -39.73 -26.05
CA GLN A 5 20.84 -39.22 -24.96
C GLN A 5 21.43 -37.92 -24.41
N LYS A 6 20.76 -36.79 -24.67
CA LYS A 6 21.16 -35.49 -24.13
C LYS A 6 21.01 -35.52 -22.62
N LYS A 7 22.08 -35.15 -21.90
CA LYS A 7 22.15 -35.24 -20.44
C LYS A 7 21.07 -34.31 -19.83
N PRO A 8 20.15 -34.83 -18.99
CA PRO A 8 18.97 -34.10 -18.53
C PRO A 8 19.29 -32.80 -17.78
N TRP A 9 20.49 -32.70 -17.17
CA TRP A 9 20.93 -31.50 -16.44
C TRP A 9 21.04 -30.25 -17.33
N GLU A 10 21.39 -30.41 -18.62
CA GLU A 10 21.49 -29.30 -19.58
C GLU A 10 20.14 -28.63 -19.82
N SER A 11 19.06 -29.43 -19.84
CA SER A 11 17.70 -28.93 -20.04
C SER A 11 17.21 -28.15 -18.81
N MET A 12 17.59 -28.64 -17.61
CA MET A 12 17.25 -27.99 -16.35
C MET A 12 18.01 -26.66 -16.18
N ALA A 13 19.30 -26.64 -16.55
CA ALA A 13 20.11 -25.42 -16.56
C ALA A 13 19.56 -24.35 -17.53
N LYS A 14 19.12 -24.76 -18.72
CA LYS A 14 18.48 -23.86 -19.69
C LYS A 14 17.16 -23.29 -19.17
N GLY A 15 16.36 -24.11 -18.48
CA GLY A 15 15.13 -23.64 -17.83
C GLY A 15 15.42 -22.63 -16.72
N LEU A 16 16.46 -22.86 -15.91
CA LEU A 16 16.85 -21.93 -14.85
C LEU A 16 17.39 -20.61 -15.41
N VAL A 17 18.23 -20.66 -16.45
CA VAL A 17 18.74 -19.46 -17.14
C VAL A 17 17.59 -18.68 -17.77
N LEU A 18 16.67 -19.35 -18.47
CA LEU A 18 15.52 -18.70 -19.08
C LEU A 18 14.60 -18.07 -18.01
N GLY A 19 14.39 -18.76 -16.90
CA GLY A 19 13.64 -18.25 -15.75
C GLY A 19 14.29 -17.01 -15.13
N ALA A 20 15.60 -17.03 -14.92
CA ALA A 20 16.34 -15.89 -14.37
C ALA A 20 16.32 -14.67 -15.31
N LEU A 21 16.44 -14.88 -16.62
CA LEU A 21 16.33 -13.80 -17.61
C LEU A 21 14.91 -13.21 -17.62
N PHE A 22 13.90 -14.07 -17.55
CA PHE A 22 12.50 -13.64 -17.56
C PHE A 22 12.12 -12.87 -16.29
N THR A 23 12.55 -13.32 -15.10
CA THR A 23 12.29 -12.61 -13.84
C THR A 23 13.03 -11.28 -13.77
N SER A 24 14.27 -11.23 -14.26
CA SER A 24 15.03 -9.97 -14.38
C SER A 24 14.32 -8.97 -15.30
N PHE A 25 13.86 -9.43 -16.47
CA PHE A 25 13.10 -8.60 -17.39
C PHE A 25 11.78 -8.10 -16.79
N LEU A 26 11.01 -8.97 -16.12
CA LEU A 26 9.78 -8.56 -15.44
C LEU A 26 10.04 -7.58 -14.30
N LEU A 27 11.12 -7.73 -13.54
CA LEU A 27 11.52 -6.77 -12.50
C LEU A 27 11.91 -5.40 -13.09
N LEU A 28 12.62 -5.40 -14.23
CA LEU A 28 13.00 -4.17 -14.94
C LEU A 28 11.77 -3.45 -15.50
N VAL A 29 10.84 -4.20 -16.10
CA VAL A 29 9.57 -3.64 -16.59
C VAL A 29 8.72 -3.15 -15.42
N TYR A 30 8.69 -3.88 -14.30
CA TYR A 30 7.97 -3.46 -13.10
C TYR A 30 8.56 -2.17 -12.51
N SER A 31 9.88 -2.04 -12.39
CA SER A 31 10.52 -0.82 -11.89
C SER A 31 10.41 0.38 -12.84
N TYR A 32 10.23 0.12 -14.15
CA TYR A 32 10.02 1.17 -15.15
C TYR A 32 8.55 1.60 -15.27
N ALA A 33 7.63 0.64 -15.28
CA ALA A 33 6.19 0.89 -15.44
C ALA A 33 5.51 1.29 -14.13
N VAL A 34 6.05 0.88 -12.99
CA VAL A 34 5.59 1.28 -11.66
C VAL A 34 6.62 2.26 -11.10
N PRO A 35 6.32 3.58 -11.06
CA PRO A 35 7.12 4.52 -10.28
C PRO A 35 7.32 3.94 -8.89
N PRO A 36 8.53 4.01 -8.28
CA PRO A 36 8.74 3.48 -6.95
C PRO A 36 7.66 4.09 -6.05
N LEU A 37 6.72 3.25 -5.63
CA LEU A 37 5.74 3.62 -4.62
C LEU A 37 6.60 4.05 -3.45
N HIS A 38 6.64 5.37 -3.21
CA HIS A 38 7.29 5.95 -2.07
C HIS A 38 6.89 5.08 -0.87
N ALA A 39 7.86 4.35 -0.34
CA ALA A 39 7.74 3.70 0.95
C ALA A 39 7.64 4.85 1.96
N GLY A 40 6.41 5.32 2.13
CA GLY A 40 6.05 6.61 2.69
C GLY A 40 4.78 7.09 2.03
N LEU A 41 3.64 6.62 2.55
CA LEU A 41 2.26 7.02 2.21
C LEU A 41 2.13 8.31 1.36
N ALA A 42 1.86 8.15 0.07
CA ALA A 42 1.14 9.09 -0.77
C ALA A 42 0.83 8.34 -2.09
N SER A 43 -0.25 7.57 -2.18
CA SER A 43 -1.60 8.07 -2.42
C SER A 43 -1.61 9.42 -3.15
N THR A 44 -1.98 9.35 -4.43
CA THR A 44 -2.38 10.46 -5.32
C THR A 44 -1.23 11.37 -5.76
N ARG A 45 -1.00 11.63 -7.04
CA ARG A 45 -2.01 11.93 -8.07
C ARG A 45 -1.31 12.12 -9.43
N THR A 46 -1.90 11.61 -10.50
CA THR A 46 -1.85 12.25 -11.83
C THR A 46 -3.23 12.11 -12.50
N PRO A 47 -3.56 13.01 -13.45
CA PRO A 47 -4.82 13.73 -13.45
C PRO A 47 -5.83 13.23 -14.48
N GLU A 48 -7.05 13.78 -14.38
CA GLU A 48 -7.93 14.10 -15.50
C GLU A 48 -8.71 12.96 -16.18
N ALA A 49 -9.96 12.78 -15.76
CA ALA A 49 -11.10 12.70 -16.68
C ALA A 49 -12.41 12.95 -15.90
N ALA A 50 -13.00 14.10 -16.20
CA ALA A 50 -14.39 14.53 -15.98
C ALA A 50 -15.33 13.64 -15.14
N ALA A 51 -15.74 14.16 -13.98
CA ALA A 51 -17.14 14.16 -13.58
C ALA A 51 -17.38 15.30 -12.58
N SER A 52 -17.92 16.38 -13.11
CA SER A 52 -18.54 17.48 -12.38
C SER A 52 -19.60 16.95 -11.42
N CYS A 53 -19.53 17.38 -10.16
CA CYS A 53 -20.67 17.81 -9.34
C CYS A 53 -20.15 18.33 -7.99
N SER A 54 -20.16 19.65 -7.81
CA SER A 54 -20.24 20.29 -6.48
C SER A 54 -21.59 21.02 -6.41
N PRO A 55 -22.16 21.28 -5.21
CA PRO A 55 -21.76 22.44 -4.41
C PRO A 55 -21.90 22.19 -2.86
N PRO A 56 -21.85 23.20 -1.95
CA PRO A 56 -20.62 23.60 -1.25
C PRO A 56 -20.77 23.77 0.29
N ALA A 57 -19.64 24.14 0.92
CA ALA A 57 -19.51 24.97 2.14
C ALA A 57 -19.70 24.35 3.54
N LEU A 58 -18.58 24.09 4.22
CA LEU A 58 -18.21 24.74 5.50
C LEU A 58 -16.77 24.34 5.88
N GLU A 59 -15.82 25.22 5.54
CA GLU A 59 -14.41 25.20 5.99
C GLU A 59 -14.33 25.49 7.50
N PRO A 60 -13.28 24.99 8.19
CA PRO A 60 -12.11 25.85 8.33
C PRO A 60 -10.83 25.15 7.89
N GLU A 61 -10.44 25.43 6.65
CA GLU A 61 -9.13 25.87 6.19
C GLU A 61 -8.01 25.73 7.22
N ALA A 62 -7.25 24.64 7.08
CA ALA A 62 -5.83 24.65 7.37
C ALA A 62 -5.11 24.25 6.09
N VAL A 63 -4.95 25.24 5.22
CA VAL A 63 -3.95 25.27 4.15
C VAL A 63 -2.59 25.00 4.79
N ILE A 64 -2.09 23.77 4.70
CA ILE A 64 -0.65 23.54 4.87
C ILE A 64 -0.01 23.76 3.52
N ARG A 65 0.54 24.98 3.39
CA ARG A 65 1.42 25.42 2.33
C ARG A 65 2.45 24.34 2.03
N ALA A 66 2.53 23.96 0.76
CA ALA A 66 3.70 23.32 0.20
C ALA A 66 4.87 24.32 0.25
N ASN A 67 5.60 24.33 1.35
CA ASN A 67 6.89 24.99 1.42
C ASN A 67 7.88 24.10 2.19
N GLY A 68 8.79 23.47 1.44
CA GLY A 68 10.23 23.61 1.68
C GLY A 68 10.85 23.17 3.00
N SER A 69 10.19 22.41 3.87
CA SER A 69 10.88 21.69 4.96
C SER A 69 10.18 20.36 5.19
N ALA A 70 10.90 19.25 5.05
CA ALA A 70 10.41 17.93 5.44
C ALA A 70 10.18 17.91 6.96
N GLY A 71 9.03 18.40 7.39
CA GLY A 71 8.61 18.36 8.79
C GLY A 71 8.47 16.91 9.23
N GLU A 72 8.94 16.61 10.43
CA GLU A 72 8.76 15.28 11.03
C GLU A 72 7.29 14.88 10.99
N CYS A 73 7.04 13.63 10.59
CA CYS A 73 5.70 13.08 10.56
C CYS A 73 5.15 13.01 11.99
N GLN A 74 4.02 13.70 12.22
CA GLN A 74 3.35 13.69 13.52
C GLN A 74 2.36 12.52 13.61
N PRO A 75 2.34 11.78 14.73
CA PRO A 75 1.46 10.63 14.88
C PRO A 75 -0.03 11.04 14.94
N ARG A 76 -0.85 10.46 14.05
CA ARG A 76 -2.31 10.62 14.05
C ARG A 76 -2.96 9.66 15.05
N ARG A 77 -3.84 10.18 15.91
CA ARG A 77 -4.56 9.39 16.93
C ARG A 77 -6.07 9.28 16.69
N ASN A 78 -6.61 10.13 15.82
CA ASN A 78 -8.03 10.10 15.43
C ASN A 78 -8.18 9.19 14.21
N ILE A 79 -8.71 8.00 14.42
CA ILE A 79 -8.91 6.98 13.38
C ILE A 79 -10.33 6.41 13.48
N VAL A 80 -10.87 5.94 12.35
CA VAL A 80 -12.14 5.23 12.28
C VAL A 80 -11.84 3.78 11.89
N PHE A 81 -12.39 2.84 12.64
CA PHE A 81 -12.23 1.41 12.35
C PHE A 81 -13.59 0.78 12.03
N LEU A 82 -13.75 0.36 10.77
CA LEU A 82 -14.91 -0.41 10.34
C LEU A 82 -14.66 -1.90 10.58
N LYS A 83 -15.47 -2.51 11.45
CA LYS A 83 -15.36 -3.92 11.79
C LYS A 83 -16.03 -4.78 10.72
N THR A 84 -15.28 -5.67 10.08
CA THR A 84 -15.80 -6.73 9.21
C THR A 84 -15.76 -8.10 9.89
N HIS A 85 -16.57 -9.04 9.39
CA HIS A 85 -16.71 -10.38 9.98
C HIS A 85 -15.58 -11.32 9.51
N LYS A 86 -15.11 -12.21 10.40
CA LYS A 86 -14.07 -13.24 10.14
C LYS A 86 -12.71 -12.71 9.66
N THR A 87 -12.36 -11.47 9.98
CA THR A 87 -11.09 -10.82 9.59
C THR A 87 -10.16 -10.54 10.77
N ALA A 88 -10.32 -11.28 11.88
CA ALA A 88 -9.64 -10.98 13.15
C ALA A 88 -9.86 -9.53 13.64
N SER A 89 -10.98 -8.92 13.25
CA SER A 89 -11.33 -7.54 13.61
C SER A 89 -11.51 -7.34 15.12
N SER A 90 -11.83 -8.39 15.87
CA SER A 90 -11.82 -8.38 17.34
C SER A 90 -10.41 -8.19 17.92
N THR A 91 -9.39 -8.81 17.32
CA THR A 91 -7.99 -8.66 17.72
C THR A 91 -7.54 -7.22 17.51
N LEU A 92 -7.81 -6.63 16.34
CA LEU A 92 -7.41 -5.26 16.04
C LEU A 92 -8.12 -4.26 16.97
N LEU A 93 -9.41 -4.45 17.22
CA LEU A 93 -10.15 -3.62 18.16
C LEU A 93 -9.56 -3.68 19.59
N ASN A 94 -9.14 -4.85 20.07
CA ASN A 94 -8.47 -4.98 21.37
C ASN A 94 -7.13 -4.22 21.42
N ILE A 95 -6.35 -4.24 20.34
CA ILE A 95 -5.12 -3.46 20.23
C ILE A 95 -5.44 -1.95 20.34
N LEU A 96 -6.45 -1.49 19.60
CA LEU A 96 -6.88 -0.09 19.63
C LEU A 96 -7.40 0.33 21.02
N PHE A 97 -8.16 -0.53 21.71
CA PHE A 97 -8.61 -0.25 23.08
C PHE A 97 -7.44 -0.10 24.04
N ARG A 98 -6.48 -1.04 24.03
CA ARG A 98 -5.29 -0.96 24.89
C ARG A 98 -4.47 0.30 24.62
N PHE A 99 -4.30 0.65 23.34
CA PHE A 99 -3.62 1.87 22.94
C PHE A 99 -4.36 3.11 23.45
N GLY A 100 -5.67 3.22 23.18
CA GLY A 100 -6.42 4.40 23.59
C GLY A 100 -6.55 4.53 25.11
N GLN A 101 -6.67 3.43 25.87
CA GLN A 101 -6.62 3.50 27.34
C GLN A 101 -5.27 4.03 27.84
N LYS A 102 -4.15 3.49 27.34
CA LYS A 102 -2.80 3.95 27.70
C LYS A 102 -2.59 5.44 27.40
N HIS A 103 -3.15 5.92 26.30
CA HIS A 103 -3.02 7.31 25.85
C HIS A 103 -4.21 8.21 26.20
N ARG A 104 -5.15 7.73 27.05
CA ARG A 104 -6.37 8.44 27.50
C ARG A 104 -7.21 9.01 26.34
N LEU A 105 -7.36 8.24 25.27
CA LEU A 105 -8.18 8.58 24.10
C LEU A 105 -9.65 8.27 24.35
N LYS A 106 -10.52 8.96 23.61
CA LYS A 106 -11.97 8.74 23.64
C LYS A 106 -12.38 7.82 22.49
N PHE A 107 -13.28 6.88 22.79
CA PHE A 107 -13.87 5.97 21.80
C PHE A 107 -15.32 6.36 21.57
N ALA A 108 -15.73 6.42 20.32
CA ALA A 108 -17.11 6.62 19.92
C ALA A 108 -17.58 5.40 19.14
N PHE A 109 -18.84 5.02 19.36
CA PHE A 109 -19.51 3.97 18.62
C PHE A 109 -20.63 4.60 17.79
N PRO A 110 -21.00 4.02 16.64
CA PRO A 110 -22.16 4.47 15.91
C PRO A 110 -23.40 4.39 16.82
N ASN A 111 -24.30 5.35 16.68
CA ASN A 111 -25.62 5.25 17.28
C ASN A 111 -26.36 4.10 16.59
N GLY A 112 -27.01 3.24 17.38
CA GLY A 112 -27.76 2.08 16.89
C GLY A 112 -29.02 2.46 16.13
#